data_AF-A0A2X1RL87-F1
#
_entry.id   AF-A0A2X1RL87-F1
#
_cell.length_a   1.000
_cell.length_b   1.000
_cell.length_c   1.000
_cell.angle_alpha   90.00
_cell.angle_beta   90.00
_cell.angle_gamma   90.00
#
_symmetry.space_group_name_H-M   'P 1'
#
loop_
_entity.id
_entity.type
_entity.pdbx_description
1 polymer ?
#
loop_
_entity_poly.entity_id
_entity_poly.type
_entity_poly.pdbx_seq_one_letter_code
_entity_poly.pdbx_strand_id
1 'polypeptide(L)' 'MRFKKILQKYANVENEYDSGFYHVARIKQWLRYLNKEYDEANQVFDKIKTCQTAEDLKLRLNDK' A
#
# COMPACT_ATOMS: atom_id res chain seq x y z
N MET A 1 1.70 -12.74 -6.96
CA MET A 1 1.80 -11.59 -7.89
C MET A 1 3.06 -10.75 -7.61
N ARG A 2 3.74 -10.23 -8.64
CA ARG A 2 5.00 -9.48 -8.50
C ARG A 2 4.83 -8.09 -7.85
N PHE A 3 3.72 -7.38 -8.09
CA PHE A 3 3.52 -6.02 -7.58
C PHE A 3 3.23 -5.97 -6.06
N LYS A 4 2.52 -6.95 -5.50
CA LYS A 4 2.27 -7.03 -4.04
C LYS A 4 3.57 -7.08 -3.23
N LYS A 5 4.57 -7.84 -3.72
CA LYS A 5 5.92 -7.90 -3.11
C LYS A 5 6.64 -6.55 -3.17
N ILE A 6 6.48 -5.80 -4.25
CA ILE A 6 7.05 -4.46 -4.40
C ILE A 6 6.41 -3.50 -3.40
N LEU A 7 5.08 -3.51 -3.26
CA LEU A 7 4.35 -2.70 -2.29
C LEU A 7 4.74 -3.04 -0.85
N GLN A 8 4.87 -4.33 -0.52
CA GLN A 8 5.34 -4.78 0.79
C GLN A 8 6.76 -4.30 1.07
N LYS A 9 7.68 -4.40 0.11
CA LYS A 9 9.04 -3.91 0.26
C LYS A 9 9.05 -2.38 0.46
N TYR A 10 8.29 -1.65 -0.35
CA TYR A 10 8.17 -0.19 -0.26
C TYR A 10 7.58 0.28 1.08
N ALA A 11 6.58 -0.44 1.60
CA ALA A 11 5.98 -0.14 2.90
C ALA A 11 6.97 -0.35 4.06
N ASN A 12 7.97 -1.22 3.91
CA ASN A 12 9.00 -1.50 4.92
C ASN A 12 10.25 -0.63 4.79
N VAL A 13 10.38 0.19 3.74
CA VAL A 13 11.48 1.16 3.65
C VAL A 13 11.21 2.24 4.69
N GLU A 14 12.04 2.31 5.73
CA GLU A 14 11.99 3.39 6.69
C GLU A 14 12.46 4.68 6.03
N ASN A 15 11.62 5.70 6.13
CA ASN A 15 11.97 7.05 5.72
C ASN A 15 12.03 7.89 7.01
N GLU A 16 13.21 8.37 7.36
CA GLU A 16 13.46 9.07 8.64
C GLU A 16 12.66 10.40 8.76
N TYR A 17 12.09 10.87 7.66
CA TYR A 17 11.23 12.05 7.57
C TYR A 17 9.73 11.72 7.45
N ASP A 18 9.34 10.45 7.57
CA ASP A 18 7.95 10.04 7.41
C ASP A 18 7.12 10.40 8.64
N SER A 19 6.18 11.33 8.50
CA SER A 19 5.20 11.65 9.54
C SER A 19 4.13 10.55 9.73
N GLY A 20 4.36 9.34 9.22
CA GLY A 20 3.46 8.18 9.30
C GLY A 20 2.41 8.07 8.19
N PHE A 21 2.17 9.15 7.44
CA PHE A 21 1.13 9.21 6.38
C PHE A 21 1.68 9.09 4.96
N TYR A 22 2.98 9.29 4.74
CA TYR A 22 3.54 9.41 3.39
C TYR A 22 3.51 8.07 2.66
N HIS A 23 3.87 6.96 3.33
CA HIS A 23 3.74 5.62 2.75
C HIS A 23 2.30 5.31 2.33
N VAL A 24 1.32 5.67 3.15
CA VAL A 24 -0.11 5.44 2.90
C VAL A 24 -0.59 6.21 1.67
N ALA A 25 -0.29 7.51 1.60
CA ALA A 25 -0.68 8.36 0.47
C ALA A 25 -0.03 7.87 -0.84
N ARG A 26 1.25 7.49 -0.79
CA ARG A 26 2.00 7.05 -1.97
C ARG A 26 1.51 5.71 -2.51
N ILE A 27 1.27 4.74 -1.64
CA ILE A 27 0.76 3.43 -2.03
C ILE A 27 -0.67 3.55 -2.58
N LYS A 28 -1.54 4.38 -1.98
CA LYS A 28 -2.88 4.66 -2.51
C LYS A 28 -2.82 5.31 -3.90
N GLN A 29 -1.87 6.22 -4.12
CA GLN A 29 -1.65 6.84 -5.42
C GLN A 29 -1.26 5.79 -6.46
N TRP A 30 -0.29 4.93 -6.19
CA TRP A 30 0.15 3.88 -7.11
C TRP A 30 -0.97 2.87 -7.42
N LEU A 31 -1.73 2.46 -6.40
CA LEU A 31 -2.86 1.56 -6.60
C LEU A 31 -3.93 2.17 -7.51
N ARG A 32 -4.23 3.47 -7.41
CA ARG A 32 -5.16 4.11 -8.36
C ARG A 32 -4.74 3.99 -9.83
N TYR A 33 -3.43 3.98 -10.11
CA TYR A 33 -2.94 3.73 -11.47
C TYR A 33 -3.08 2.24 -11.84
N LEU A 34 -2.68 1.35 -10.94
CA LEU A 34 -2.73 -0.10 -11.17
C LEU A 34 -4.16 -0.65 -11.29
N ASN A 35 -5.14 -0.08 -10.59
CA ASN A 35 -6.55 -0.50 -10.64
C ASN A 35 -7.17 -0.38 -12.04
N LYS A 36 -6.57 0.41 -12.94
CA LYS A 36 -7.02 0.51 -14.33
C LYS A 36 -6.61 -0.70 -15.16
N GLU A 37 -5.55 -1.40 -14.78
CA GLU A 37 -4.97 -2.52 -15.53
C GLU A 37 -5.11 -3.86 -14.81
N TYR A 38 -5.29 -3.84 -13.48
CA TYR A 38 -5.34 -5.02 -12.63
C TYR A 38 -6.53 -4.96 -11.68
N ASP A 39 -7.51 -5.84 -11.87
CA ASP A 39 -8.67 -5.95 -10.96
C ASP A 39 -8.25 -6.30 -9.52
N GLU A 40 -7.19 -7.10 -9.37
CA GLU A 40 -6.62 -7.39 -8.05
C GLU A 40 -6.13 -6.14 -7.30
N ALA A 41 -5.70 -5.11 -8.02
CA ALA A 41 -5.30 -3.87 -7.37
C ALA A 41 -6.52 -3.16 -6.75
N ASN A 42 -7.73 -3.28 -7.33
CA ASN A 42 -8.95 -2.81 -6.67
C ASN A 42 -9.19 -3.53 -5.36
N GLN A 43 -8.99 -4.85 -5.31
CA GLN A 43 -9.15 -5.63 -4.08
C GLN A 43 -8.16 -5.20 -3.00
N VAL A 44 -6.90 -4.97 -3.38
CA VAL A 44 -5.87 -4.46 -2.46
C VAL A 44 -6.20 -3.04 -1.99
N PHE A 45 -6.61 -2.16 -2.91
CA PHE A 45 -7.02 -0.80 -2.59
C PHE A 45 -8.20 -0.77 -1.63
N ASP A 46 -9.20 -1.61 -1.83
CA ASP A 46 -10.37 -1.66 -0.94
C ASP A 46 -9.99 -2.09 0.47
N LYS A 47 -9.06 -3.05 0.61
CA LYS A 47 -8.50 -3.46 1.90
C LYS A 47 -7.77 -2.32 2.61
N ILE A 48 -7.01 -1.49 1.88
CA ILE A 48 -6.16 -0.44 2.47
C ILE A 48 -6.75 0.97 2.48
N LYS A 49 -7.91 1.20 1.84
CA LYS A 49 -8.49 2.56 1.70
C LYS A 49 -8.77 3.20 3.06
N THR A 50 -9.12 2.38 4.05
CA THR A 50 -9.39 2.80 5.44
C THR A 50 -8.13 2.94 6.30
N CYS A 51 -6.96 2.49 5.82
CA CYS A 51 -5.70 2.64 6.56
C CYS A 51 -5.33 4.13 6.65
N GLN A 52 -4.94 4.55 7.85
CA GLN A 52 -4.42 5.90 8.11
C GLN A 52 -2.95 5.90 8.53
N THR A 53 -2.42 4.77 9.02
CA THR A 53 -1.04 4.65 9.47
C THR A 53 -0.25 3.67 8.60
N ALA A 54 1.07 3.86 8.53
CA ALA A 54 1.97 2.94 7.86
C ALA A 54 1.94 1.53 8.50
N GLU A 55 1.72 1.43 9.81
CA GLU A 55 1.59 0.15 10.51
C GLU A 55 0.33 -0.63 10.10
N ASP A 56 -0.84 0.03 10.07
CA ASP A 56 -2.08 -0.60 9.61
C ASP A 56 -1.98 -1.03 8.14
N LEU A 57 -1.32 -0.21 7.32
CA LEU A 57 -1.03 -0.54 5.92
C LEU A 57 -0.16 -1.80 5.79
N LYS A 58 0.93 -1.91 6.55
CA LYS A 58 1.80 -3.09 6.56
C LYS A 58 1.04 -4.34 6.96
N LEU A 59 0.21 -4.23 8.01
CA LEU A 59 -0.59 -5.33 8.52
C LEU A 59 -1.56 -5.85 7.44
N ARG A 60 -2.31 -4.96 6.81
CA ARG A 60 -3.27 -5.34 5.74
C ARG A 60 -2.61 -5.83 4.45
N LEU A 61 -1.39 -5.38 4.14
CA LEU A 61 -0.63 -5.87 2.99
C LEU A 61 -0.02 -7.27 3.24
N ASN A 62 0.25 -7.61 4.50
CA ASN A 62 0.79 -8.91 4.92
C ASN A 62 -0.30 -9.94 5.25
N ASP A 63 -1.53 -9.50 5.50
CA ASP A 63 -2.68 -10.38 5.71
C ASP A 63 -2.87 -11.29 4.48
N LYS A 64 -2.86 -12.61 4.72
CA LYS A 64 -2.83 -13.67 3.71
C LYS A 64 -4.20 -13.88 3.08
#